data_AF-A0A6L7S721-F1
#
_entry.id   AF-A0A6L7S721-F1
#
_cell.length_a   1.000
_cell.length_b   1.000
_cell.length_c   1.000
_cell.angle_alpha   90.00
_cell.angle_beta   90.00
_cell.angle_gamma   90.00
#
_symmetry.space_group_name_H-M   'P 1'
#
loop_
_entity.id
_entity.type
_entity.pdbx_description
1 polymer ?
#
loop_
_entity_poly.entity_id
_entity_poly.type
_entity_poly.pdbx_seq_one_letter_code
_entity_poly.pdbx_strand_id
1 'polypeptide(L)' 'MKRTMTLNLTEAEMNAVEQMCEQKGLSKTALVRQSLRLYKSLDDRLSLGDKVFIESADRAEKAELMVL' A
#
# COMPACT_ATOMS: atom_id res chain seq x y z
N MET A 1 -19.93 -9.11 8.58
CA MET A 1 -19.93 -10.29 7.70
C MET A 1 -18.71 -10.24 6.79
N LYS A 2 -17.95 -11.33 6.62
CA LYS A 2 -16.80 -11.37 5.69
C LYS A 2 -17.29 -11.70 4.28
N ARG A 3 -16.71 -11.08 3.26
CA ARG A 3 -17.00 -11.35 1.84
C ARG A 3 -15.73 -11.85 1.13
N THR A 4 -15.89 -12.74 0.17
CA THR A 4 -14.79 -13.24 -0.67
C THR A 4 -14.56 -12.31 -1.84
N MET A 5 -13.29 -12.11 -2.18
CA MET A 5 -12.85 -11.39 -3.37
C MET A 5 -11.84 -12.26 -4.10
N THR A 6 -11.99 -12.37 -5.41
CA THR A 6 -11.01 -12.99 -6.30
C THR A 6 -10.40 -11.89 -7.15
N LEU A 7 -9.08 -11.89 -7.28
CA LEU A 7 -8.35 -10.89 -8.04
C LEU A 7 -7.47 -11.61 -9.05
N ASN A 8 -7.58 -11.21 -10.32
CA ASN A 8 -6.63 -11.62 -11.34
C ASN A 8 -5.50 -10.60 -11.35
N LEU A 9 -4.27 -11.10 -11.22
CA LEU A 9 -3.07 -10.28 -11.25
C LEU A 9 -2.25 -10.65 -12.48
N THR A 10 -1.61 -9.66 -13.06
CA THR A 10 -0.50 -9.89 -13.98
C THR A 10 0.65 -10.57 -13.23
N GLU A 11 1.56 -11.18 -13.98
CA GLU A 11 2.75 -11.83 -13.42
C GLU A 11 3.59 -10.84 -12.59
N ALA A 12 3.77 -9.61 -13.09
CA ALA A 12 4.50 -8.56 -12.38
C ALA A 12 3.87 -8.20 -11.03
N GLU A 13 2.54 -8.07 -10.98
CA GLU A 13 1.82 -7.76 -9.74
C GLU A 13 1.88 -8.93 -8.75
N MET A 14 1.75 -10.17 -9.22
CA MET A 14 1.87 -11.34 -8.34
C MET A 14 3.29 -11.45 -7.77
N ASN A 15 4.32 -11.27 -8.60
CA ASN A 15 5.71 -11.31 -8.16
C ASN A 15 5.99 -10.26 -7.08
N ALA A 16 5.48 -9.03 -7.23
CA ALA A 16 5.60 -7.99 -6.23
C ALA A 16 4.94 -8.39 -4.90
N VAL A 17 3.73 -8.97 -4.96
CA VAL A 17 3.03 -9.48 -3.77
C VAL A 17 3.84 -10.57 -3.08
N GLU A 18 4.42 -11.51 -3.84
CA GLU A 18 5.19 -12.63 -3.29
C GLU A 18 6.48 -12.17 -2.64
N GLN A 19 7.24 -11.31 -3.30
CA GLN A 19 8.47 -10.73 -2.76
C GLN A 19 8.21 -9.99 -1.44
N MET A 20 7.15 -9.17 -1.40
CA MET A 20 6.77 -8.46 -0.18
C MET A 20 6.32 -9.40 0.95
N CYS A 21 5.63 -10.49 0.61
CA CYS A 21 5.23 -11.51 1.58
C CYS A 21 6.44 -12.20 2.20
N GLU A 22 7.42 -12.58 1.38
CA GLU A 22 8.67 -13.18 1.83
C GLU A 22 9.47 -12.24 2.74
N GLN A 23 9.71 -11.01 2.29
CA GLN A 23 10.46 -10.01 3.06
C GLN A 23 9.84 -9.68 4.41
N LYS A 24 8.50 -9.68 4.50
CA LYS A 24 7.76 -9.25 5.70
C LYS A 24 7.25 -10.42 6.55
N GLY A 25 7.42 -11.67 6.11
CA GLY A 25 6.86 -12.85 6.78
C GLY A 25 5.33 -12.84 6.83
N LEU A 26 4.67 -12.30 5.80
CA LEU A 26 3.20 -12.17 5.75
C LEU A 26 2.59 -13.14 4.73
N SER A 27 1.34 -13.56 4.99
CA SER A 27 0.56 -14.24 3.95
C SER A 27 0.04 -13.23 2.92
N LYS A 28 -0.21 -13.68 1.68
CA LYS A 28 -0.80 -12.86 0.61
C LYS A 28 -2.10 -12.16 1.06
N THR A 29 -2.96 -12.87 1.79
CA THR A 29 -4.19 -12.29 2.37
C THR A 29 -3.90 -11.23 3.43
N ALA A 30 -2.90 -11.44 4.30
CA ALA A 30 -2.53 -10.47 5.32
C ALA A 30 -1.95 -9.20 4.69
N LEU A 31 -1.09 -9.35 3.69
CA LEU A 31 -0.52 -8.24 2.92
C LEU A 31 -1.62 -7.41 2.26
N VAL A 32 -2.53 -8.03 1.48
CA VAL A 32 -3.62 -7.32 0.79
C VAL A 32 -4.54 -6.60 1.79
N ARG A 33 -4.88 -7.22 2.92
CA ARG A 33 -5.67 -6.56 3.97
C ARG A 33 -4.95 -5.36 4.57
N GLN A 34 -3.64 -5.45 4.77
CA GLN A 34 -2.84 -4.33 5.27
C GLN A 34 -2.78 -3.19 4.25
N SER A 35 -2.59 -3.51 2.97
CA SER A 35 -2.58 -2.54 1.88
C SER A 35 -3.91 -1.80 1.77
N LEU A 36 -5.05 -2.49 1.89
CA LEU A 36 -6.38 -1.86 1.89
C LEU A 36 -6.57 -0.89 3.07
N ARG A 37 -6.10 -1.26 4.27
CA ARG A 37 -6.16 -0.37 5.44
C ARG A 37 -5.27 0.86 5.25
N LEU A 38 -4.06 0.67 4.73
CA LEU A 38 -3.13 1.76 4.45
C LEU A 38 -3.73 2.73 3.44
N TYR A 39 -4.24 2.21 2.33
CA TYR A 39 -4.88 3.03 1.29
C TYR A 39 -6.05 3.84 1.84
N LYS A 40 -6.96 3.20 2.60
CA LYS A 40 -8.07 3.91 3.25
C LYS A 40 -7.58 5.01 4.19
N SER A 41 -6.56 4.74 5.00
CA SER A 41 -6.03 5.76 5.92
C SER A 41 -5.41 6.95 5.19
N LEU A 42 -4.78 6.72 4.03
CA LEU A 42 -4.25 7.81 3.21
C LEU A 42 -5.39 8.61 2.57
N ASP A 43 -6.37 7.92 1.98
CA ASP A 43 -7.55 8.53 1.37
C ASP A 43 -8.34 9.39 2.37
N ASP A 44 -8.58 8.88 3.57
CA ASP A 44 -9.27 9.61 4.63
C ASP A 44 -8.53 10.92 4.97
N ARG A 45 -7.19 10.90 5.02
CA ARG A 45 -6.38 12.11 5.30
C ARG A 45 -6.41 13.10 4.14
N LEU A 46 -6.21 12.62 2.91
CA LEU A 46 -6.28 13.46 1.71
C LEU A 46 -7.65 14.14 1.58
N SER A 47 -8.74 13.42 1.92
CA SER A 47 -10.10 13.98 1.90
C SER A 47 -10.33 15.14 2.89
N LEU A 48 -9.52 15.19 3.97
CA LEU A 48 -9.53 16.27 4.96
C LEU A 48 -8.62 17.45 4.56
N GLY A 49 -7.94 17.37 3.42
CA GLY A 49 -7.01 18.38 2.93
C GLY A 49 -5.58 18.23 3.45
N ASP A 50 -5.26 17.13 4.16
CA ASP A 50 -3.87 16.83 4.55
C ASP A 50 -3.00 16.58 3.31
N LYS A 51 -1.73 16.97 3.41
CA LYS A 51 -0.69 16.57 2.44
C LYS A 51 0.13 15.42 3.00
N VAL A 52 0.42 14.44 2.15
CA VAL A 52 1.29 13.31 2.49
C VAL A 52 2.65 13.53 1.83
N PHE A 53 3.71 13.55 2.64
CA PHE A 53 5.08 13.67 2.17
C PHE A 53 5.85 12.38 2.45
N ILE A 54 6.67 11.97 1.50
CA ILE A 54 7.67 10.93 1.72
C ILE A 54 8.98 11.62 2.06
N GLU A 55 9.53 11.25 3.22
CA GLU A 55 10.82 11.74 3.71
C GLU A 55 11.83 10.61 3.62
N SER A 56 12.99 10.89 3.03
CA SER A 56 14.12 9.96 3.02
C SER A 56 15.13 10.41 4.07
N ALA A 57 15.63 9.48 4.88
CA ALA A 57 16.58 9.80 5.94
C ALA A 57 17.93 10.35 5.41
N ASP A 58 18.23 10.14 4.13
CA ASP A 58 19.49 10.47 3.45
C ASP A 58 19.39 11.68 2.51
N ARG A 59 18.18 12.23 2.27
CA ARG A 59 17.97 13.41 1.43
C ARG A 59 17.08 14.42 2.13
N ALA A 60 17.51 15.67 2.15
CA ALA A 60 16.75 16.79 2.70
C ALA A 60 15.50 17.15 1.86
N GLU A 61 15.32 16.52 0.69
CA GLU A 61 14.20 16.78 -0.21
C GLU A 61 12.97 15.96 0.20
N LYS A 62 11.86 16.64 0.49
CA LYS A 62 10.55 16.02 0.71
C LYS A 62 9.83 15.92 -0.63
N ALA A 63 9.42 14.70 -1.00
CA ALA A 63 8.56 14.50 -2.18
C ALA A 63 7.10 14.43 -1.74
N GLU A 64 6.23 15.23 -2.37
CA GLU A 64 4.78 15.14 -2.16
C GLU A 64 4.26 13.87 -2.85
N LEU A 65 3.57 13.02 -2.09
CA LEU A 65 2.94 11.83 -2.64
C LEU A 65 1.59 12.22 -3.25
N MET A 66 1.53 12.26 -4.58
CA MET A 66 0.26 12.33 -5.30
C MET A 66 -0.29 10.90 -5.47
N VAL A 67 -1.48 10.65 -4.91
CA VAL A 67 -2.28 9.46 -5.21
C VAL A 67 -3.22 9.84 -6.36
N LEU A 68 -3.15 9.09 -7.48
CA LEU A 68 -3.98 9.31 -8.68
C LEU A 68 -5.37 8.69 -8.54
#